data_AF-A0AAD6GQ07-F1
#
_entry.id   AF-A0AAD6GQ07-F1
#
_cell.length_a   1.000
_cell.length_b   1.000
_cell.length_c   1.000
_cell.angle_alpha   90.00
_cell.angle_beta   90.00
_cell.angle_gamma   90.00
#
_symmetry.space_group_name_H-M   'P 1'
#
loop_
_entity.id
_entity.type
_entity.pdbx_description
1 polymer ?
#
loop_
_entity_poly.entity_id
_entity_poly.type
_entity_poly.pdbx_seq_one_letter_code
_entity_poly.pdbx_strand_id
1 'polypeptide(L)' 'MPPIHTESSQKSANQENKILLALSDLKDGRIKSICAAAKLYAILCSTL' A
#
# COMPACT_ATOMS: atom_id res chain seq x y z
N MET A 1 -10.59 -2.67 -28.98
CA MET A 1 -11.08 -1.50 -28.22
C MET A 1 -10.30 -1.49 -26.90
N PRO A 2 -9.41 -0.52 -26.63
CA PRO A 2 -8.63 -0.55 -25.40
C PRO A 2 -9.54 -0.13 -24.24
N PRO A 3 -9.46 -0.80 -23.09
CA PRO A 3 -10.25 -0.39 -21.94
C PRO A 3 -9.80 1.02 -21.53
N ILE A 4 -10.78 1.91 -21.32
CA ILE A 4 -10.55 3.23 -20.75
C ILE A 4 -10.04 2.96 -19.33
N HIS A 5 -8.74 3.16 -19.11
CA HIS A 5 -8.14 3.09 -17.78
C HIS A 5 -8.67 4.29 -17.00
N THR A 6 -9.87 4.10 -16.45
CA THR A 6 -10.50 5.00 -15.50
C THR A 6 -9.54 5.16 -14.33
N GLU A 7 -9.21 6.39 -13.96
CA GLU A 7 -8.34 6.76 -12.84
C GLU A 7 -8.55 5.92 -11.57
N SER A 8 -9.76 5.38 -11.38
CA SER A 8 -10.13 4.43 -10.33
C SER A 8 -9.23 3.19 -10.26
N SER A 9 -8.93 2.55 -11.39
CA SER A 9 -8.08 1.34 -11.42
C SER A 9 -6.62 1.68 -11.10
N GLN A 10 -6.12 2.82 -11.58
CA GLN A 10 -4.80 3.34 -11.25
C GLN A 10 -4.67 3.72 -9.77
N LYS A 11 -5.75 4.24 -9.17
CA LYS A 11 -5.79 4.58 -7.74
C LYS A 11 -5.79 3.32 -6.86
N SER A 12 -6.54 2.29 -7.24
CA SER A 12 -6.53 0.98 -6.56
C SER A 12 -5.15 0.31 -6.65
N ALA A 13 -4.59 0.24 -7.85
CA ALA A 13 -3.26 -0.35 -8.07
C ALA A 13 -2.17 0.39 -7.27
N ASN A 14 -2.24 1.72 -7.19
CA ASN A 14 -1.31 2.51 -6.37
C ASN A 14 -1.49 2.24 -4.88
N GLN A 15 -2.70 1.96 -4.40
CA GLN A 15 -2.95 1.64 -3.00
C GLN A 15 -2.48 0.22 -2.65
N GLU A 16 -2.76 -0.76 -3.51
CA GLU A 16 -2.27 -2.13 -3.38
C GLU A 16 -0.73 -2.20 -3.36
N ASN A 17 -0.07 -1.44 -4.24
CA ASN A 17 1.38 -1.40 -4.31
C ASN A 17 2.01 -0.82 -3.02
N LYS A 18 1.39 0.22 -2.44
CA LYS A 18 1.82 0.77 -1.14
C LYS A 18 1.65 -0.22 0.02
N ILE A 19 0.56 -1.00 0.03
CA ILE A 19 0.33 -2.04 1.04
C ILE A 19 1.41 -3.13 0.93
N LEU A 20 1.73 -3.56 -0.29
CA LEU A 20 2.79 -4.53 -0.57
C LEU A 20 4.17 -4.06 -0.08
N LEU A 21 4.52 -2.79 -0.33
CA LEU A 21 5.76 -2.22 0.20
C LEU A 21 5.77 -2.19 1.74
N ALA A 22 4.68 -1.73 2.35
CA ALA A 22 4.56 -1.67 3.80
C ALA A 22 4.73 -3.06 4.45
N LEU A 23 4.11 -4.10 3.89
CA LEU A 23 4.25 -5.48 4.35
C LEU A 23 5.68 -6.01 4.16
N SER A 24 6.33 -5.64 3.06
CA SER A 24 7.72 -6.03 2.80
C SER A 24 8.68 -5.42 3.83
N ASP A 25 8.53 -4.12 4.14
CA ASP A 25 9.34 -3.43 5.16
C ASP A 25 9.10 -3.98 6.59
N LEU A 26 7.88 -4.43 6.88
CA LEU A 26 7.54 -5.15 8.10
C LEU A 26 8.25 -6.51 8.17
N LYS A 27 8.19 -7.29 7.07
CA LYS A 27 8.81 -8.61 6.99
C LYS A 27 10.33 -8.55 7.05
N ASP A 28 10.93 -7.57 6.40
CA ASP A 28 12.38 -7.34 6.38
C ASP A 28 12.90 -6.76 7.70
N GLY A 29 12.01 -6.46 8.66
CA GLY A 29 12.36 -5.93 9.97
C GLY A 29 12.83 -4.48 9.95
N ARG A 30 12.70 -3.81 8.80
CA ARG A 30 12.95 -2.37 8.61
C ARG A 30 12.03 -1.54 9.48
N ILE A 31 10.78 -1.98 9.60
CA ILE A 31 9.76 -1.36 10.44
C ILE A 31 9.22 -2.39 11.43
N LYS A 32 9.36 -2.09 12.72
CA LYS A 32 8.97 -3.00 13.82
C LYS A 32 7.49 -2.91 14.20
N SER A 33 6.72 -2.02 13.59
CA SER A 33 5.33 -1.76 13.96
C SER A 33 4.46 -1.57 12.72
N ILE A 34 3.34 -2.30 12.69
CA ILE A 34 2.34 -2.22 11.62
C ILE A 34 1.83 -0.78 11.49
N CYS A 35 1.60 -0.10 12.61
CA CYS A 35 1.15 1.29 12.57
C CYS A 35 2.22 2.28 12.08
N ALA A 36 3.50 2.00 12.31
CA ALA A 36 4.56 2.82 11.77
C ALA A 36 4.64 2.67 10.24
N ALA A 37 4.49 1.43 9.72
CA ALA A 37 4.44 1.16 8.30
C ALA A 37 3.22 1.81 7.65
N ALA A 38 2.04 1.69 8.27
CA ALA A 38 0.82 2.31 7.81
C ALA A 38 0.93 3.83 7.69
N LYS A 39 1.52 4.49 8.70
CA LYS A 39 1.80 5.95 8.63
C LYS A 39 2.79 6.32 7.53
N LEU A 40 3.85 5.53 7.35
CA LEU A 40 4.89 5.77 6.33
C LEU A 40 4.31 5.78 4.91
N TYR A 41 3.36 4.88 4.66
CA TYR A 41 2.74 4.70 3.36
C TYR A 41 1.37 5.40 3.23
N ALA A 42 0.97 6.18 4.24
CA ALA A 42 -0.32 6.87 4.34
C ALA A 42 -1.53 5.94 4.13
N ILE A 43 -1.45 4.73 4.68
CA ILE A 43 -2.51 3.72 4.70
C ILE A 43 -3.11 3.70 6.12
N LEU A 44 -4.37 3.32 6.26
CA LEU A 44 -4.95 3.07 7.58
C LEU A 44 -4.26 1.86 8.24
N CYS A 45 -3.92 1.97 9.53
CA CYS A 45 -3.38 0.83 10.28
C CYS A 45 -4.33 -0.38 10.30
N SER A 46 -5.64 -0.16 10.17
CA SER A 46 -6.64 -1.25 10.15
C SER A 46 -6.68 -2.02 8.84
N THR A 47 -6.06 -1.48 7.78
CA THR A 47 -5.99 -2.11 6.45
C THR A 47 -4.73 -2.96 6.28
N LEU A 48 -3.68 -2.68 7.07
CA LEU A 48 -2.38 -3.34 7.05
C LEU A 48 -2.29 -4.42 8.12
#